data_AF-A0A533SB62-F1
#
_entry.id   AF-A0A533SB62-F1
#
_cell.length_a   1.000
_cell.length_b   1.000
_cell.length_c   1.000
_cell.angle_alpha   90.00
_cell.angle_beta   90.00
_cell.angle_gamma   90.00
#
_symmetry.space_group_name_H-M   'P 1'
#
loop_
_entity.id
_entity.type
_entity.pdbx_description
1 polymer ?
#
loop_
_entity_poly.entity_id
_entity_poly.type
_entity_poly.pdbx_seq_one_letter_code
_entity_poly.pdbx_strand_id
1 'polypeptide(L)'
;MAKSIRGKVEFANGVPATGVEIRVFDQDASGKQDDDLTLTAGLSDGQGNFEVSYDPGRFRDAVSVVRSEPRNPPFDWTLVRREHRQTDWLDVLLPYLRFDYTFQGQARQHHAPLNWFSSTYSLPQAYTTAPFSATLNGYHFVNAFKGVPLPFSIPEIPGLIRLSGTYGLCGGMSSSAYDHYLYGREIPANVSTPRSGSVLQRYLYRRQMDTFGTLGEYILKFASWMKLPDDTAEGLCTLTLHELEQFRARLANNAASVLGIVYEKGTRVSHLFLNHQVLGYALEVADEDHSAIRIYDPNYPGRDDVSIKLERRIIDH
;
A
#
# COMPACT_ATOMS: atom_id res chain seq x y z
N MET A 1 7.55 35.77 12.14
CA MET A 1 9.01 35.64 11.88
C MET A 1 9.16 34.43 10.99
N ALA A 2 9.87 34.56 9.87
CA ALA A 2 10.09 33.46 8.96
C ALA A 2 10.80 32.30 9.68
N LYS A 3 10.31 31.08 9.47
CA LYS A 3 10.94 29.83 9.90
C LYS A 3 11.31 29.01 8.67
N SER A 4 12.29 28.14 8.80
CA SER A 4 12.63 27.15 7.78
C SER A 4 12.49 25.73 8.33
N ILE A 5 12.07 24.82 7.45
CA ILE A 5 12.04 23.38 7.70
C ILE A 5 12.95 22.74 6.68
N ARG A 6 13.85 21.89 7.16
CA ARG A 6 14.73 21.07 6.33
C ARG A 6 14.39 19.62 6.54
N GLY A 7 14.39 18.85 5.47
CA GLY A 7 14.09 17.43 5.54
C GLY A 7 14.51 16.67 4.30
N LYS A 8 14.17 15.39 4.32
CA LYS A 8 14.34 14.46 3.22
C LYS A 8 13.00 13.83 2.89
N VAL A 9 12.66 13.74 1.61
CA VAL A 9 11.50 13.02 1.12
C VAL A 9 11.94 11.79 0.34
N GLU A 10 11.36 10.65 0.68
CA GLU A 10 11.64 9.34 0.08
C GLU A 10 10.32 8.67 -0.32
N PHE A 11 10.37 7.74 -1.26
CA PHE A 11 9.28 6.80 -1.53
C PHE A 11 9.21 5.73 -0.44
N ALA A 12 8.12 4.96 -0.38
CA ALA A 12 7.88 3.94 0.64
C ALA A 12 8.96 2.86 0.72
N ASN A 13 9.74 2.68 -0.35
CA ASN A 13 10.88 1.75 -0.42
C ASN A 13 12.24 2.41 -0.11
N GLY A 14 12.26 3.65 0.39
CA GLY A 14 13.47 4.37 0.79
C GLY A 14 14.24 5.03 -0.37
N VAL A 15 13.70 4.99 -1.59
CA VAL A 15 14.30 5.69 -2.73
C VAL A 15 14.07 7.20 -2.57
N PRO A 16 15.10 8.06 -2.68
CA PRO A 16 14.90 9.50 -2.65
C PRO A 16 13.92 9.99 -3.71
N ALA A 17 13.00 10.87 -3.31
CA ALA A 17 12.03 11.46 -4.22
C ALA A 17 12.52 12.83 -4.69
N THR A 18 12.87 12.96 -5.97
CA THR A 18 13.38 14.19 -6.59
C THR A 18 12.28 15.00 -7.26
N GLY A 19 12.39 16.33 -7.22
CA GLY A 19 11.45 17.22 -7.88
C GLY A 19 10.07 17.26 -7.23
N VAL A 20 9.99 16.89 -5.95
CA VAL A 20 8.78 17.05 -5.12
C VAL A 20 8.74 18.50 -4.65
N GLU A 21 7.63 19.19 -4.88
CA GLU A 21 7.38 20.52 -4.31
C GLU A 21 6.80 20.35 -2.90
N ILE A 22 7.34 21.11 -1.94
CA ILE A 22 6.96 21.05 -0.53
C ILE A 22 6.47 22.42 -0.07
N ARG A 23 5.29 22.44 0.52
CA ARG A 23 4.62 23.63 1.03
C ARG A 23 4.13 23.39 2.45
N VAL A 24 4.01 24.44 3.25
CA VAL A 24 3.55 24.36 4.65
C VAL A 24 2.15 24.94 4.74
N PHE A 25 1.23 24.17 5.26
CA PHE A 25 -0.17 24.56 5.48
C PHE A 25 -0.52 24.49 6.95
N ASP A 26 -1.53 25.25 7.36
CA ASP A 26 -2.22 25.06 8.62
C ASP A 26 -3.57 24.36 8.39
N GLN A 27 -3.88 23.38 9.22
CA GLN A 27 -5.14 22.65 9.11
C GLN A 27 -6.25 23.37 9.87
N ASP A 28 -7.28 23.80 9.13
CA ASP A 28 -8.42 24.48 9.73
C ASP A 28 -9.56 23.54 10.12
N ALA A 29 -10.52 24.10 10.87
CA ALA A 29 -11.76 23.40 11.21
C ALA A 29 -12.49 22.90 9.95
N SER A 30 -13.09 21.71 10.05
CA SER A 30 -13.81 21.06 8.96
C SER A 30 -14.79 22.00 8.24
N GLY A 31 -14.59 22.20 6.94
CA GLY A 31 -15.41 23.09 6.10
C GLY A 31 -14.79 24.46 5.83
N LYS A 32 -13.65 24.77 6.45
CA LYS A 32 -12.77 25.89 6.08
C LYS A 32 -11.67 25.44 5.11
N GLN A 33 -11.00 26.39 4.47
CA GLN A 33 -9.90 26.15 3.54
C GLN A 33 -8.57 26.38 4.26
N ASP A 34 -7.75 25.34 4.36
CA ASP A 34 -6.42 25.37 4.96
C ASP A 34 -5.56 26.57 4.49
N ASP A 35 -4.96 27.25 5.47
CA ASP A 35 -4.09 28.40 5.25
C ASP A 35 -2.70 28.02 4.73
N ASP A 36 -2.28 28.68 3.65
CA ASP A 36 -0.94 28.51 3.08
C ASP A 36 0.10 29.38 3.80
N LEU A 37 0.86 28.76 4.67
CA LEU A 37 1.91 29.43 5.46
C LEU A 37 3.19 29.67 4.66
N THR A 38 3.28 29.15 3.43
CA THR A 38 4.53 29.11 2.64
C THR A 38 4.98 30.51 2.21
N LEU A 39 6.26 30.82 2.47
CA LEU A 39 6.95 31.99 1.94
C LEU A 39 7.74 31.64 0.68
N THR A 40 8.47 30.53 0.72
CA THR A 40 9.21 29.97 -0.42
C THR A 40 9.05 28.48 -0.39
N ALA A 41 8.45 27.93 -1.45
CA ALA A 41 8.26 26.50 -1.61
C ALA A 41 9.62 25.78 -1.66
N GLY A 42 9.69 24.61 -1.04
CA GLY A 42 10.84 23.73 -1.17
C GLY A 42 10.72 22.89 -2.43
N LEU A 43 11.85 22.57 -3.06
CA LEU A 43 11.93 21.59 -4.13
C LEU A 43 12.99 20.55 -3.75
N SER A 44 12.62 19.28 -3.78
CA SER A 44 13.55 18.21 -3.39
C SER A 44 14.61 17.95 -4.46
N ASP A 45 15.86 17.77 -4.02
CA ASP A 45 17.00 17.49 -4.89
C ASP A 45 17.12 16.00 -5.31
N GLY A 46 18.21 15.65 -5.99
CA GLY A 46 18.53 14.27 -6.40
C GLY A 46 18.66 13.26 -5.24
N GLN A 47 18.84 13.75 -4.02
CA GLN A 47 18.92 12.97 -2.79
C GLN A 47 17.65 13.12 -1.93
N GLY A 48 16.62 13.76 -2.46
CA GLY A 48 15.35 13.99 -1.76
C GLY A 48 15.43 15.06 -0.69
N ASN A 49 16.55 15.77 -0.54
CA ASN A 49 16.67 16.83 0.46
C ASN A 49 15.90 18.06 0.01
N PHE A 50 15.24 18.73 0.95
CA PHE A 50 14.53 19.98 0.70
C PHE A 50 14.69 20.98 1.84
N GLU A 51 14.48 22.25 1.52
CA GLU A 51 14.31 23.33 2.48
C GLU A 51 13.10 24.17 2.06
N VAL A 52 12.15 24.37 2.98
CA VAL A 52 10.96 25.21 2.78
C VAL A 52 10.94 26.30 3.83
N SER A 53 10.57 27.52 3.44
CA SER A 53 10.39 28.63 4.39
C SER A 53 8.93 29.02 4.50
N TYR A 54 8.49 29.34 5.72
CA TYR A 54 7.09 29.61 6.04
C TYR A 54 6.97 30.67 7.16
N ASP A 55 5.82 31.33 7.24
CA ASP A 55 5.50 32.27 8.32
C ASP A 55 4.37 31.70 9.19
N PRO A 56 4.69 31.24 10.41
CA PRO A 56 3.68 30.78 11.36
C PRO A 56 2.70 31.87 11.80
N GLY A 57 2.84 33.12 11.36
CA GLY A 57 1.86 34.18 11.62
C GLY A 57 0.71 34.21 10.62
N ARG A 58 0.78 33.44 9.51
CA ARG A 58 -0.22 33.45 8.43
C ARG A 58 -1.49 32.65 8.70
N PHE A 59 -1.48 31.74 9.69
CA PHE A 59 -2.60 30.87 10.04
C PHE A 59 -3.83 31.56 10.66
N ARG A 60 -3.80 32.88 10.80
CA ARG A 60 -4.79 33.58 11.62
C ARG A 60 -5.93 34.04 10.73
N ASP A 61 -7.04 33.32 10.80
CA ASP A 61 -8.28 33.76 10.21
C ASP A 61 -8.77 35.10 10.80
N ALA A 62 -9.38 35.92 9.94
CA ALA A 62 -10.15 37.10 10.35
C ALA A 62 -11.63 36.74 10.37
N VAL A 63 -12.23 36.62 11.55
CA VAL A 63 -13.66 36.40 11.73
C VAL A 63 -14.39 37.75 11.75
N SER A 64 -15.46 37.83 10.96
CA SER A 64 -16.40 38.94 11.01
C SER A 64 -17.39 38.75 12.16
N VAL A 65 -17.29 39.59 13.20
CA VAL A 65 -18.23 39.63 14.32
C VAL A 65 -19.16 40.82 14.14
N VAL A 66 -20.46 40.56 14.00
CA VAL A 66 -21.48 41.61 13.99
C VAL A 66 -21.81 41.98 15.43
N ARG A 67 -21.51 43.21 15.83
CA ARG A 67 -21.87 43.75 17.15
C ARG A 67 -22.94 44.83 17.01
N SER A 68 -23.89 44.83 17.93
CA SER A 68 -24.83 45.94 18.10
C SER A 68 -24.17 46.99 18.98
N GLU A 69 -23.82 48.13 18.41
CA GLU A 69 -23.13 49.21 19.12
C GLU A 69 -23.80 50.56 18.86
N PRO A 70 -23.67 51.53 19.79
CA PRO A 70 -24.30 52.82 19.61
C PRO A 70 -23.63 53.61 18.47
N ARG A 71 -24.44 54.31 17.68
CA ARG A 71 -24.00 54.96 16.44
C ARG A 71 -22.88 55.98 16.65
N ASN A 72 -22.96 56.82 17.68
CA ASN A 72 -21.94 57.85 17.97
C ASN A 72 -21.97 58.36 19.43
N PRO A 73 -21.47 57.60 20.42
CA PRO A 73 -21.39 58.05 21.82
C PRO A 73 -20.46 59.28 21.98
N PRO A 74 -20.77 60.22 22.89
CA PRO A 74 -21.90 60.24 23.82
C PRO A 74 -23.20 60.86 23.25
N PHE A 75 -23.21 61.28 21.98
CA PHE A 75 -24.29 62.12 21.40
C PHE A 75 -25.44 61.32 20.78
N ASP A 76 -25.18 60.11 20.29
CA ASP A 76 -26.16 59.24 19.65
C ASP A 76 -25.99 57.78 20.11
N TRP A 77 -26.97 57.31 20.86
CA TRP A 77 -27.00 55.97 21.46
C TRP A 77 -27.84 54.95 20.67
N THR A 78 -28.31 55.30 19.47
CA THR A 78 -29.06 54.36 18.62
C THR A 78 -28.19 53.16 18.25
N LEU A 79 -28.66 51.95 18.58
CA LEU A 79 -27.91 50.72 18.29
C LEU A 79 -27.94 50.43 16.79
N VAL A 80 -26.75 50.34 16.20
CA VAL A 80 -26.55 49.90 14.82
C VAL A 80 -25.75 48.61 14.83
N ARG A 81 -26.09 47.69 13.92
CA ARG A 81 -25.26 46.51 13.68
C ARG A 81 -24.05 46.95 12.85
N ARG A 82 -22.85 46.74 13.40
CA ARG A 82 -21.59 46.94 12.69
C ARG A 82 -20.82 45.64 12.66
N GLU A 83 -20.26 45.36 11.51
CA GLU A 83 -19.37 44.23 11.30
C GLU A 83 -17.95 44.64 11.67
N HIS A 84 -17.35 43.92 12.61
CA HIS A 84 -15.97 44.11 13.02
C HIS A 84 -15.17 42.87 12.60
N ARG A 85 -14.05 43.06 11.90
CA ARG A 85 -13.09 41.97 11.71
C ARG A 85 -12.25 41.81 12.97
N GLN A 86 -12.26 40.63 13.55
CA GLN A 86 -11.44 40.24 14.69
C GLN A 86 -10.65 38.99 14.32
N THR A 87 -9.42 38.86 14.84
CA THR A 87 -8.65 37.61 14.75
C THR A 87 -9.44 36.48 15.40
N ASP A 88 -9.52 35.32 14.75
CA ASP A 88 -10.05 34.12 15.38
C ASP A 88 -9.05 33.64 16.46
N TRP A 89 -9.42 33.76 17.73
CA TRP A 89 -8.57 33.33 18.83
C TRP A 89 -8.70 31.83 19.12
N LEU A 90 -9.70 31.17 18.50
CA LEU A 90 -9.90 29.73 18.62
C LEU A 90 -9.14 28.95 17.55
N ASP A 91 -8.47 29.65 16.64
CA ASP A 91 -7.65 29.02 15.61
C ASP A 91 -6.41 28.39 16.24
N VAL A 92 -6.31 27.07 16.10
CA VAL A 92 -5.22 26.28 16.67
C VAL A 92 -4.25 26.00 15.54
N LEU A 93 -3.03 26.52 15.66
CA LEU A 93 -1.94 26.22 14.72
C LEU A 93 -1.69 24.70 14.69
N LEU A 94 -2.10 24.05 13.60
CA LEU A 94 -1.93 22.64 13.28
C LEU A 94 -1.19 22.48 11.95
N PRO A 95 0.13 22.74 11.93
CA PRO A 95 0.86 22.87 10.69
C PRO A 95 1.28 21.51 10.13
N TYR A 96 1.13 21.34 8.82
CA TYR A 96 1.51 20.13 8.09
C TYR A 96 2.26 20.47 6.80
N LEU A 97 3.00 19.48 6.28
CA LEU A 97 3.65 19.58 4.98
C LEU A 97 2.77 18.96 3.92
N ARG A 98 2.59 19.68 2.81
CA ARG A 98 1.99 19.18 1.58
C ARG A 98 3.11 18.91 0.57
N PHE A 99 3.04 17.74 -0.05
CA PHE A 99 3.97 17.26 -1.07
C PHE A 99 3.22 17.14 -2.39
N ASP A 100 3.63 17.92 -3.38
CA ASP A 100 3.09 17.92 -4.73
C ASP A 100 4.14 17.32 -5.68
N TYR A 101 3.80 16.25 -6.40
CA TYR A 101 4.76 15.51 -7.23
C TYR A 101 4.08 14.80 -8.40
N THR A 102 4.89 14.41 -9.39
CA THR A 102 4.42 13.56 -10.49
C THR A 102 4.86 12.12 -10.26
N PHE A 103 3.92 11.19 -10.30
CA PHE A 103 4.18 9.76 -10.23
C PHE A 103 3.52 9.06 -11.41
N GLN A 104 4.32 8.36 -12.23
CA GLN A 104 3.85 7.69 -13.47
C GLN A 104 3.04 8.62 -14.40
N GLY A 105 3.50 9.87 -14.55
CA GLY A 105 2.84 10.87 -15.41
C GLY A 105 1.56 11.48 -14.82
N GLN A 106 1.17 11.10 -13.61
CA GLN A 106 0.00 11.66 -12.92
C GLN A 106 0.45 12.60 -11.80
N ALA A 107 -0.22 13.75 -11.69
CA ALA A 107 -0.07 14.64 -10.54
C ALA A 107 -0.61 13.95 -9.27
N ARG A 108 0.17 13.98 -8.20
CA ARG A 108 -0.14 13.41 -6.91
C ARG A 108 0.10 14.43 -5.81
N GLN A 109 -0.69 14.31 -4.75
CA GLN A 109 -0.57 15.09 -3.55
C GLN A 109 -0.50 14.15 -2.34
N HIS A 110 0.37 14.46 -1.40
CA HIS A 110 0.43 13.79 -0.09
C HIS A 110 0.59 14.84 1.01
N HIS A 111 0.14 14.53 2.22
CA HIS A 111 0.35 15.39 3.38
C HIS A 111 0.94 14.59 4.53
N ALA A 112 1.79 15.22 5.33
CA ALA A 112 2.32 14.65 6.55
C ALA A 112 2.41 15.71 7.65
N PRO A 113 2.16 15.34 8.92
CA PRO A 113 2.33 16.26 10.03
C PRO A 113 3.80 16.67 10.17
N LEU A 114 4.06 17.86 10.72
CA LEU A 114 5.41 18.24 11.08
C LEU A 114 5.94 17.33 12.19
N ASN A 115 7.07 16.68 11.93
CA ASN A 115 7.67 15.73 12.86
C ASN A 115 8.91 16.34 13.50
N TRP A 116 8.88 16.51 14.82
CA TRP A 116 9.99 17.08 15.60
C TRP A 116 11.13 16.10 15.85
N PHE A 117 10.91 14.80 15.64
CA PHE A 117 11.86 13.72 15.92
C PHE A 117 12.47 13.11 14.67
N SER A 118 11.88 13.33 13.49
CA SER A 118 12.38 12.85 12.21
C SER A 118 12.19 13.93 11.15
N SER A 119 13.26 14.21 10.41
CA SER A 119 13.23 15.07 9.23
C SER A 119 12.99 14.29 7.94
N THR A 120 12.69 12.99 8.03
CA THR A 120 12.42 12.14 6.87
C THR A 120 10.92 11.91 6.71
N TYR A 121 10.43 12.14 5.49
CA TYR A 121 9.03 11.99 5.08
C TYR A 121 8.92 10.94 3.99
N SER A 122 7.92 10.06 4.08
CA SER A 122 7.71 8.99 3.11
C SER A 122 6.46 9.26 2.27
N LEU A 123 6.62 9.27 0.95
CA LEU A 123 5.51 9.16 0.02
C LEU A 123 4.96 7.73 0.04
N PRO A 124 3.65 7.53 -0.22
CA PRO A 124 3.01 6.23 -0.06
C PRO A 124 3.36 5.22 -1.17
N GLN A 125 3.81 5.67 -2.33
CA GLN A 125 4.16 4.79 -3.45
C GLN A 125 5.60 4.27 -3.31
N ALA A 126 5.87 3.11 -3.90
CA ALA A 126 7.22 2.62 -4.09
C ALA A 126 7.72 2.97 -5.50
N TYR A 127 8.95 3.46 -5.61
CA TYR A 127 9.55 3.83 -6.88
C TYR A 127 10.54 2.77 -7.36
N THR A 128 10.37 2.30 -8.60
CA THR A 128 11.28 1.36 -9.26
C THR A 128 11.66 1.89 -10.63
N THR A 129 12.86 1.58 -11.11
CA THR A 129 13.37 2.06 -12.41
C THR A 129 12.90 1.20 -13.58
N ALA A 130 12.48 -0.04 -13.30
CA ALA A 130 12.00 -1.00 -14.28
C ALA A 130 10.79 -1.75 -13.70
N PRO A 131 9.88 -2.26 -14.54
CA PRO A 131 8.79 -3.13 -14.10
C PRO A 131 9.32 -4.48 -13.59
N PHE A 132 8.53 -5.14 -12.74
CA PHE A 132 8.83 -6.48 -12.27
C PHE A 132 8.83 -7.48 -13.44
N SER A 133 9.81 -8.40 -13.45
CA SER A 133 9.85 -9.57 -14.35
C SER A 133 10.09 -10.83 -13.54
N ALA A 134 9.35 -11.90 -13.84
CA ALA A 134 9.52 -13.20 -13.20
C ALA A 134 10.91 -13.79 -13.49
N THR A 135 11.45 -13.56 -14.69
CA THR A 135 12.80 -14.02 -15.07
C THR A 135 13.91 -13.30 -14.32
N LEU A 136 13.78 -11.99 -14.08
CA LEU A 136 14.85 -11.21 -13.43
C LEU A 136 14.71 -11.14 -11.90
N ASN A 137 13.48 -11.15 -11.40
CA ASN A 137 13.18 -10.88 -9.99
C ASN A 137 12.61 -12.10 -9.24
N GLY A 138 12.20 -13.14 -9.96
CA GLY A 138 11.70 -14.40 -9.38
C GLY A 138 12.82 -15.36 -8.98
N TYR A 139 12.52 -16.32 -8.10
CA TYR A 139 13.46 -17.38 -7.77
C TYR A 139 13.62 -18.36 -8.94
N HIS A 140 14.82 -18.87 -9.14
CA HIS A 140 15.16 -19.80 -10.23
C HIS A 140 15.04 -21.28 -9.85
N PHE A 141 14.33 -21.60 -8.77
CA PHE A 141 14.05 -22.97 -8.35
C PHE A 141 12.55 -23.16 -8.15
N VAL A 142 12.10 -24.39 -8.39
CA VAL A 142 10.70 -24.76 -8.19
C VAL A 142 10.35 -24.79 -6.69
N ASN A 143 9.13 -24.37 -6.40
CA ASN A 143 8.49 -24.41 -5.09
C ASN A 143 8.19 -25.85 -4.62
N ALA A 144 9.24 -26.61 -4.30
CA ALA A 144 9.14 -27.98 -3.82
C ALA A 144 10.19 -28.26 -2.72
N PHE A 145 9.87 -27.90 -1.48
CA PHE A 145 10.77 -28.04 -0.34
C PHE A 145 10.65 -29.42 0.29
N LYS A 146 11.78 -30.07 0.62
CA LYS A 146 11.77 -31.37 1.31
C LYS A 146 11.43 -31.20 2.80
N GLY A 147 10.64 -32.14 3.32
CA GLY A 147 10.29 -32.22 4.74
C GLY A 147 8.79 -32.00 5.00
N VAL A 148 8.47 -31.58 6.22
CA VAL A 148 7.10 -31.43 6.71
C VAL A 148 6.83 -29.94 7.00
N PRO A 149 5.71 -29.36 6.56
CA PRO A 149 5.42 -27.93 6.70
C PRO A 149 4.91 -27.56 8.10
N LEU A 150 5.63 -27.93 9.16
CA LEU A 150 5.21 -27.64 10.54
C LEU A 150 6.37 -27.05 11.37
N PRO A 151 6.11 -26.02 12.20
CA PRO A 151 7.12 -25.38 13.04
C PRO A 151 7.48 -26.17 14.30
N PHE A 152 6.85 -27.33 14.52
CA PHE A 152 7.10 -28.25 15.64
C PHE A 152 7.04 -29.70 15.17
N SER A 153 7.98 -30.52 15.63
CA SER A 153 7.96 -31.97 15.49
C SER A 153 6.74 -32.52 16.25
N ILE A 154 5.77 -33.09 15.54
CA ILE A 154 4.66 -33.82 16.19
C ILE A 154 5.13 -35.26 16.45
N PRO A 155 4.98 -35.81 17.67
CA PRO A 155 5.10 -37.25 17.89
C PRO A 155 4.11 -37.99 16.98
N GLU A 156 4.44 -39.19 16.50
CA GLU A 156 3.56 -39.97 15.62
C GLU A 156 2.15 -40.13 16.23
N ILE A 157 1.17 -39.40 15.70
CA ILE A 157 -0.25 -39.59 16.03
C ILE A 157 -0.80 -40.65 15.06
N PRO A 158 -1.26 -41.82 15.55
CA PRO A 158 -1.82 -42.86 14.69
C PRO A 158 -3.04 -42.31 13.92
N GLY A 159 -2.99 -42.36 12.59
CA GLY A 159 -4.08 -41.91 11.72
C GLY A 159 -3.91 -40.54 11.05
N LEU A 160 -2.81 -39.82 11.30
CA LEU A 160 -2.49 -38.62 10.51
C LEU A 160 -2.01 -39.03 9.11
N ILE A 161 -2.61 -38.39 8.10
CA ILE A 161 -2.30 -38.52 6.67
C ILE A 161 -0.78 -38.50 6.47
N ARG A 162 -0.23 -39.42 5.66
CA ARG A 162 1.16 -39.35 5.18
C ARG A 162 1.40 -37.97 4.60
N LEU A 163 1.99 -37.08 5.40
CA LEU A 163 2.39 -35.76 4.93
C LEU A 163 3.40 -36.02 3.81
N SER A 164 3.12 -35.48 2.63
CA SER A 164 4.03 -35.57 1.50
C SER A 164 5.42 -35.16 1.98
N GLY A 165 6.45 -35.90 1.60
CA GLY A 165 7.84 -35.53 1.94
C GLY A 165 8.30 -34.21 1.31
N THR A 166 7.37 -33.48 0.68
CA THR A 166 7.53 -32.20 0.01
C THR A 166 6.39 -31.25 0.38
N TYR A 167 6.70 -29.97 0.54
CA TYR A 167 5.74 -28.89 0.78
C TYR A 167 6.10 -27.61 -0.01
N GLY A 168 5.13 -26.71 -0.16
CA GLY A 168 5.28 -25.42 -0.82
C GLY A 168 5.43 -24.24 0.14
N LEU A 169 6.16 -23.22 -0.28
CA LEU A 169 6.30 -21.89 0.29
C LEU A 169 5.99 -20.80 -0.76
N CYS A 170 4.98 -21.02 -1.60
CA CYS A 170 4.67 -20.16 -2.74
C CYS A 170 4.37 -18.70 -2.35
N GLY A 171 3.62 -18.47 -1.27
CA GLY A 171 3.39 -17.13 -0.73
C GLY A 171 4.68 -16.48 -0.21
N GLY A 172 5.55 -17.26 0.44
CA GLY A 172 6.85 -16.81 0.90
C GLY A 172 7.80 -16.44 -0.23
N MET A 173 7.85 -17.27 -1.28
CA MET A 173 8.64 -17.02 -2.49
C MET A 173 8.12 -15.80 -3.26
N SER A 174 6.80 -15.67 -3.41
CA SER A 174 6.16 -14.52 -4.07
C SER A 174 6.43 -13.21 -3.34
N SER A 175 6.21 -13.20 -2.02
CA SER A 175 6.45 -12.02 -1.18
C SER A 175 7.92 -11.63 -1.16
N SER A 176 8.81 -12.62 -0.99
CA SER A 176 10.24 -12.37 -0.96
C SER A 176 10.78 -11.88 -2.30
N ALA A 177 10.36 -12.47 -3.43
CA ALA A 177 10.75 -11.99 -4.76
C ALA A 177 10.34 -10.51 -4.95
N TYR A 178 9.14 -10.16 -4.50
CA TYR A 178 8.65 -8.79 -4.55
C TYR A 178 9.41 -7.84 -3.62
N ASP A 179 9.78 -8.28 -2.40
CA ASP A 179 10.63 -7.50 -1.50
C ASP A 179 11.98 -7.18 -2.15
N HIS A 180 12.63 -8.17 -2.75
CA HIS A 180 13.90 -7.98 -3.45
C HIS A 180 13.78 -6.95 -4.57
N TYR A 181 12.73 -7.05 -5.40
CA TYR A 181 12.43 -6.08 -6.44
C TYR A 181 12.21 -4.67 -5.88
N LEU A 182 11.35 -4.51 -4.86
CA LEU A 182 11.01 -3.20 -4.29
C LEU A 182 12.23 -2.49 -3.70
N TYR A 183 13.16 -3.23 -3.09
CA TYR A 183 14.36 -2.66 -2.48
C TYR A 183 15.60 -2.69 -3.40
N GLY A 184 15.41 -2.97 -4.69
CA GLY A 184 16.50 -3.00 -5.67
C GLY A 184 17.60 -4.02 -5.34
N ARG A 185 17.26 -5.12 -4.67
CA ARG A 185 18.18 -6.19 -4.30
C ARG A 185 18.12 -7.32 -5.32
N GLU A 186 19.27 -7.86 -5.68
CA GLU A 186 19.33 -9.06 -6.52
C GLU A 186 18.65 -10.24 -5.82
N ILE A 187 17.91 -11.04 -6.59
CA ILE A 187 17.35 -12.30 -6.10
C ILE A 187 18.50 -13.31 -5.93
N PRO A 188 18.47 -14.21 -4.92
CA PRO A 188 19.49 -15.23 -4.78
C PRO A 188 19.66 -16.06 -6.07
N ALA A 189 20.87 -16.11 -6.62
CA ALA A 189 21.21 -16.82 -7.86
C ALA A 189 21.12 -18.36 -7.76
N ASN A 190 20.70 -18.89 -6.62
CA ASN A 190 20.52 -20.33 -6.43
C ASN A 190 19.44 -20.86 -7.38
N VAL A 191 19.77 -21.92 -8.12
CA VAL A 191 18.84 -22.63 -9.02
C VAL A 191 18.28 -23.92 -8.42
N SER A 192 18.81 -24.33 -7.26
CA SER A 192 18.36 -25.51 -6.52
C SER A 192 17.51 -25.10 -5.32
N THR A 193 16.41 -25.82 -5.07
CA THR A 193 15.56 -25.56 -3.90
C THR A 193 16.38 -25.62 -2.60
N PRO A 194 16.28 -24.60 -1.72
CA PRO A 194 17.05 -24.53 -0.50
C PRO A 194 16.84 -25.72 0.42
N ARG A 195 17.93 -26.21 1.03
CA ARG A 195 17.86 -27.27 2.06
C ARG A 195 17.03 -26.80 3.26
N SER A 196 16.26 -27.70 3.85
CA SER A 196 15.50 -27.47 5.09
C SER A 196 16.43 -26.93 6.18
N GLY A 197 16.03 -25.86 6.86
CA GLY A 197 16.86 -25.20 7.87
C GLY A 197 18.02 -24.36 7.31
N SER A 198 18.09 -24.10 6.00
CA SER A 198 18.97 -23.05 5.48
C SER A 198 18.44 -21.65 5.84
N VAL A 199 19.31 -20.63 5.77
CA VAL A 199 18.92 -19.23 6.01
C VAL A 199 17.80 -18.80 5.05
N LEU A 200 17.95 -19.12 3.76
CA LEU A 200 16.96 -18.79 2.74
C LEU A 200 15.64 -19.52 2.98
N GLN A 201 15.66 -20.83 3.29
CA GLN A 201 14.42 -21.56 3.57
C GLN A 201 13.68 -20.98 4.78
N ARG A 202 14.38 -20.65 5.87
CA ARG A 202 13.76 -20.02 7.06
C ARG A 202 13.17 -18.66 6.74
N TYR A 203 13.86 -17.86 5.92
CA TYR A 203 13.37 -16.56 5.48
C TYR A 203 12.10 -16.69 4.64
N LEU A 204 12.09 -17.58 3.65
CA LEU A 204 10.91 -17.88 2.84
C LEU A 204 9.74 -18.39 3.69
N TYR A 205 10.01 -19.25 4.67
CA TYR A 205 8.99 -19.72 5.60
C TYR A 205 8.40 -18.57 6.42
N ARG A 206 9.22 -17.65 6.94
CA ARG A 206 8.73 -16.47 7.65
C ARG A 206 7.84 -15.60 6.76
N ARG A 207 8.30 -15.29 5.54
CA ARG A 207 7.50 -14.54 4.56
C ARG A 207 6.22 -15.26 4.18
N GLN A 208 6.22 -16.60 4.12
CA GLN A 208 5.01 -17.39 3.91
C GLN A 208 4.00 -17.17 5.03
N MET A 209 4.44 -17.19 6.29
CA MET A 209 3.57 -16.91 7.43
C MET A 209 3.05 -15.46 7.39
N ASP A 210 3.86 -14.49 6.97
CA ASP A 210 3.43 -13.09 6.85
C ASP A 210 2.25 -12.95 5.85
N THR A 211 2.17 -13.78 4.81
CA THR A 211 1.04 -13.74 3.85
C THR A 211 -0.29 -14.17 4.44
N PHE A 212 -0.29 -14.79 5.62
CA PHE A 212 -1.49 -15.19 6.33
C PHE A 212 -2.11 -14.04 7.14
N GLY A 213 -1.42 -12.91 7.23
CA GLY A 213 -1.83 -11.73 7.98
C GLY A 213 -1.47 -11.83 9.46
N THR A 214 -1.51 -10.69 10.16
CA THR A 214 -0.97 -10.53 11.52
C THR A 214 -1.56 -11.51 12.54
N LEU A 215 -2.82 -11.92 12.34
CA LEU A 215 -3.55 -12.87 13.20
C LEU A 215 -4.21 -14.01 12.40
N GLY A 216 -3.68 -14.33 11.21
CA GLY A 216 -4.26 -15.37 10.35
C GLY A 216 -5.56 -14.94 9.64
N GLU A 217 -5.84 -13.64 9.55
CA GLU A 217 -7.06 -13.09 8.95
C GLU A 217 -7.28 -13.57 7.51
N TYR A 218 -6.20 -13.66 6.72
CA TYR A 218 -6.29 -14.12 5.34
C TYR A 218 -6.51 -15.62 5.25
N ILE A 219 -6.03 -16.42 6.22
CA ILE A 219 -6.39 -17.84 6.31
C ILE A 219 -7.89 -17.98 6.54
N LEU A 220 -8.46 -17.20 7.45
CA LEU A 220 -9.90 -17.25 7.75
C LEU A 220 -10.74 -16.81 6.55
N LYS A 221 -10.34 -15.75 5.86
CA LYS A 221 -10.95 -15.30 4.59
C LYS A 221 -10.89 -16.42 3.54
N PHE A 222 -9.73 -17.02 3.36
CA PHE A 222 -9.54 -18.07 2.35
C PHE A 222 -10.36 -19.33 2.68
N ALA A 223 -10.40 -19.72 3.95
CA ALA A 223 -11.20 -20.86 4.43
C ALA A 223 -12.72 -20.62 4.33
N SER A 224 -13.19 -19.38 4.45
CA SER A 224 -14.61 -19.06 4.22
C SER A 224 -14.95 -19.10 2.73
N TRP A 225 -14.06 -18.59 1.87
CA TRP A 225 -14.22 -18.57 0.42
C TRP A 225 -14.23 -19.97 -0.18
N MET A 226 -13.40 -20.89 0.31
CA MET A 226 -13.39 -22.31 -0.09
C MET A 226 -14.73 -23.03 0.10
N LYS A 227 -15.69 -22.46 0.84
CA LYS A 227 -17.02 -23.03 1.09
C LYS A 227 -18.10 -22.43 0.19
N LEU A 228 -17.80 -21.35 -0.52
CA LEU A 228 -18.79 -20.62 -1.32
C LEU A 228 -19.03 -21.28 -2.68
N PRO A 229 -20.24 -21.15 -3.23
CA PRO A 229 -20.50 -21.47 -4.64
C PRO A 229 -19.73 -20.49 -5.54
N ASP A 230 -19.48 -20.88 -6.78
CA ASP A 230 -18.72 -20.04 -7.73
C ASP A 230 -19.62 -18.95 -8.32
N ASP A 231 -20.70 -19.36 -8.99
CA ASP A 231 -21.51 -18.51 -9.88
C ASP A 231 -22.84 -18.07 -9.24
N THR A 232 -22.80 -17.50 -8.03
CA THR A 232 -23.98 -16.86 -7.42
C THR A 232 -23.71 -15.40 -7.09
N ALA A 233 -24.78 -14.62 -6.84
CA ALA A 233 -24.66 -13.21 -6.50
C ALA A 233 -23.76 -12.96 -5.26
N GLU A 234 -23.73 -13.91 -4.31
CA GLU A 234 -22.86 -13.90 -3.12
C GLU A 234 -21.68 -14.89 -3.22
N GLY A 235 -21.42 -15.40 -4.42
CA GLY A 235 -20.43 -16.44 -4.71
C GLY A 235 -19.02 -15.89 -4.94
N LEU A 236 -18.10 -16.80 -5.27
CA LEU A 236 -16.70 -16.46 -5.51
C LEU A 236 -16.48 -15.51 -6.68
N CYS A 237 -17.32 -15.56 -7.72
CA CYS A 237 -17.20 -14.65 -8.87
C CYS A 237 -17.39 -13.18 -8.46
N THR A 238 -18.43 -12.86 -7.67
CA THR A 238 -18.67 -11.49 -7.15
C THR A 238 -17.52 -11.02 -6.25
N LEU A 239 -17.05 -11.90 -5.37
CA LEU A 239 -15.95 -11.57 -4.46
C LEU A 239 -14.62 -11.38 -5.20
N THR A 240 -14.35 -12.19 -6.23
CA THR A 240 -13.17 -12.06 -7.09
C THR A 240 -13.20 -10.74 -7.86
N LEU A 241 -14.36 -10.31 -8.36
CA LEU A 241 -14.50 -9.01 -9.01
C LEU A 241 -14.16 -7.86 -8.04
N HIS A 242 -14.59 -7.93 -6.78
CA HIS A 242 -14.25 -6.93 -5.79
C HIS A 242 -12.73 -6.87 -5.51
N GLU A 243 -12.06 -8.02 -5.39
CA GLU A 243 -10.60 -8.07 -5.22
C GLU A 243 -9.85 -7.61 -6.48
N LEU A 244 -10.40 -7.84 -7.67
CA LEU A 244 -9.83 -7.37 -8.93
C LEU A 244 -9.78 -5.83 -8.97
N GLU A 245 -10.84 -5.15 -8.51
CA GLU A 245 -10.84 -3.69 -8.45
C GLU A 245 -9.82 -3.15 -7.43
N GLN A 246 -9.67 -3.82 -6.28
CA GLN A 246 -8.60 -3.49 -5.34
C GLN A 246 -7.21 -3.72 -5.96
N PHE A 247 -7.04 -4.79 -6.72
CA PHE A 247 -5.80 -5.08 -7.45
C PHE A 247 -5.50 -4.00 -8.50
N ARG A 248 -6.50 -3.57 -9.29
CA ARG A 248 -6.35 -2.45 -10.24
C ARG A 248 -5.90 -1.16 -9.54
N ALA A 249 -6.52 -0.82 -8.41
CA ALA A 249 -6.15 0.36 -7.63
C ALA A 249 -4.70 0.28 -7.10
N ARG A 250 -4.23 -0.92 -6.73
CA ARG A 250 -2.84 -1.14 -6.33
C ARG A 250 -1.87 -1.00 -7.51
N LEU A 251 -2.19 -1.58 -8.67
CA LEU A 251 -1.36 -1.44 -9.87
C LEU A 251 -1.24 0.03 -10.32
N ALA A 252 -2.30 0.82 -10.20
CA ALA A 252 -2.28 2.27 -10.46
C ALA A 252 -1.35 3.07 -9.53
N ASN A 253 -0.82 2.43 -8.48
CA ASN A 253 0.20 2.98 -7.57
C ASN A 253 1.53 2.21 -7.66
N ASN A 254 1.80 1.51 -8.77
CA ASN A 254 2.97 0.66 -8.98
C ASN A 254 3.13 -0.47 -7.95
N ALA A 255 2.02 -0.94 -7.38
CA ALA A 255 2.04 -1.97 -6.34
C ALA A 255 1.49 -3.30 -6.85
N ALA A 256 2.35 -4.32 -6.90
CA ALA A 256 1.95 -5.72 -7.11
C ALA A 256 1.27 -6.30 -5.85
N SER A 257 0.64 -7.46 -6.02
CA SER A 257 -0.09 -8.16 -4.96
C SER A 257 0.18 -9.66 -4.97
N VAL A 258 0.31 -10.26 -3.80
CA VAL A 258 0.21 -11.71 -3.66
C VAL A 258 -1.26 -12.09 -3.78
N LEU A 259 -1.58 -12.93 -4.75
CA LEU A 259 -2.92 -13.42 -5.04
C LEU A 259 -3.05 -14.84 -4.53
N GLY A 260 -4.16 -15.14 -3.84
CA GLY A 260 -4.53 -16.51 -3.49
C GLY A 260 -5.39 -17.12 -4.58
N ILE A 261 -5.09 -18.35 -4.98
CA ILE A 261 -5.83 -19.12 -5.97
C ILE A 261 -6.50 -20.31 -5.28
N VAL A 262 -7.83 -20.33 -5.33
CA VAL A 262 -8.65 -21.44 -4.81
C VAL A 262 -8.76 -22.51 -5.91
N TYR A 263 -8.00 -23.60 -5.79
CA TYR A 263 -8.14 -24.80 -6.62
C TYR A 263 -9.08 -25.83 -5.99
N GLU A 264 -9.02 -25.97 -4.67
CA GLU A 264 -9.71 -27.02 -3.93
C GLU A 264 -10.66 -26.39 -2.93
N LYS A 265 -11.94 -26.78 -3.02
CA LYS A 265 -12.97 -26.42 -2.04
C LYS A 265 -12.89 -27.33 -0.83
N GLY A 266 -13.34 -26.85 0.33
CA GLY A 266 -13.40 -27.70 1.50
C GLY A 266 -13.57 -26.99 2.83
N THR A 267 -13.80 -27.81 3.85
CA THR A 267 -14.03 -27.37 5.22
C THR A 267 -12.89 -27.73 6.17
N ARG A 268 -11.93 -28.55 5.72
CA ARG A 268 -10.77 -28.99 6.52
C ARG A 268 -9.59 -28.05 6.31
N VAL A 269 -8.89 -27.75 7.40
CA VAL A 269 -7.66 -26.92 7.39
C VAL A 269 -6.60 -27.52 6.46
N SER A 270 -6.51 -28.84 6.35
CA SER A 270 -5.55 -29.49 5.45
C SER A 270 -5.77 -29.14 3.97
N HIS A 271 -6.99 -28.77 3.55
CA HIS A 271 -7.27 -28.38 2.16
C HIS A 271 -6.74 -26.98 1.84
N LEU A 272 -6.48 -26.13 2.84
CA LEU A 272 -5.85 -24.83 2.61
C LEU A 272 -4.49 -24.96 1.93
N PHE A 273 -3.75 -26.03 2.25
CA PHE A 273 -2.43 -26.31 1.67
C PHE A 273 -2.47 -26.92 0.27
N LEU A 274 -3.67 -27.19 -0.26
CA LEU A 274 -3.87 -27.61 -1.66
C LEU A 274 -4.13 -26.41 -2.58
N ASN A 275 -4.29 -25.23 -2.00
CA ASN A 275 -4.47 -23.98 -2.71
C ASN A 275 -3.11 -23.28 -2.86
N HIS A 276 -3.08 -22.25 -3.72
CA HIS A 276 -1.82 -21.70 -4.20
C HIS A 276 -1.75 -20.19 -4.04
N GLN A 277 -0.54 -19.64 -4.05
CA GLN A 277 -0.29 -18.21 -4.01
C GLN A 277 0.72 -17.82 -5.09
N VAL A 278 0.44 -16.72 -5.79
CA VAL A 278 1.27 -16.19 -6.86
C VAL A 278 1.41 -14.68 -6.70
N LEU A 279 2.43 -14.07 -7.32
CA LEU A 279 2.54 -12.60 -7.36
C LEU A 279 1.91 -12.08 -8.66
N GLY A 280 0.79 -11.38 -8.58
CA GLY A 280 0.23 -10.62 -9.70
C GLY A 280 0.91 -9.26 -9.81
N TYR A 281 1.52 -8.95 -10.96
CA TYR A 281 2.35 -7.76 -11.12
C TYR A 281 1.96 -6.87 -12.31
N ALA A 282 1.09 -7.33 -13.21
CA ALA A 282 0.54 -6.50 -14.27
C ALA A 282 -0.85 -6.99 -14.68
N LEU A 283 -1.61 -6.12 -15.34
CA LEU A 283 -2.92 -6.43 -15.89
C LEU A 283 -2.96 -6.03 -17.36
N GLU A 284 -3.20 -7.01 -18.21
CA GLU A 284 -3.36 -6.86 -19.65
C GLU A 284 -4.86 -6.87 -19.95
N VAL A 285 -5.39 -5.76 -20.47
CA VAL A 285 -6.80 -5.66 -20.85
C VAL A 285 -6.89 -5.90 -22.35
N ALA A 286 -7.62 -6.94 -22.75
CA ALA A 286 -7.86 -7.24 -24.16
C ALA A 286 -9.10 -6.48 -24.67
N ASP A 287 -10.20 -6.55 -23.91
CA ASP A 287 -11.44 -5.83 -24.16
C ASP A 287 -12.21 -5.60 -22.83
N GLU A 288 -13.48 -5.18 -22.90
CA GLU A 288 -14.30 -4.88 -21.72
C GLU A 288 -14.53 -6.11 -20.82
N ASP A 289 -14.57 -7.31 -21.40
CA ASP A 289 -14.90 -8.54 -20.71
C ASP A 289 -13.69 -9.46 -20.50
N HIS A 290 -12.61 -9.27 -21.26
CA HIS A 290 -11.42 -10.12 -21.22
C HIS A 290 -10.19 -9.36 -20.73
N SER A 291 -9.57 -9.90 -19.70
CA SER A 291 -8.27 -9.43 -19.22
C SER A 291 -7.38 -10.57 -18.73
N ALA A 292 -6.09 -10.31 -18.53
CA ALA A 292 -5.15 -11.28 -18.00
C ALA A 292 -4.24 -10.64 -16.97
N ILE A 293 -4.11 -11.27 -15.81
CA ILE A 293 -3.12 -10.88 -14.80
C ILE A 293 -1.81 -11.59 -15.12
N ARG A 294 -0.73 -10.84 -15.32
CA ARG A 294 0.62 -11.41 -15.42
C ARG A 294 1.10 -11.79 -14.04
N ILE A 295 1.57 -13.03 -13.90
CA ILE A 295 1.93 -13.59 -12.60
C ILE A 295 3.35 -14.15 -12.58
N TYR A 296 4.01 -13.99 -11.44
CA TYR A 296 5.12 -14.86 -11.06
C TYR A 296 4.57 -16.03 -10.24
N ASP A 297 4.66 -17.22 -10.82
CA ASP A 297 4.32 -18.47 -10.15
C ASP A 297 5.60 -19.22 -9.75
N PRO A 298 5.86 -19.38 -8.44
CA PRO A 298 7.00 -20.17 -7.94
C PRO A 298 7.06 -21.64 -8.41
N ASN A 299 5.97 -22.19 -8.94
CA ASN A 299 5.96 -23.52 -9.57
C ASN A 299 6.52 -23.51 -11.00
N TYR A 300 6.60 -22.35 -11.65
CA TYR A 300 7.10 -22.15 -13.02
C TYR A 300 8.22 -21.09 -13.04
N PRO A 301 9.38 -21.35 -12.42
CA PRO A 301 10.46 -20.37 -12.30
C PRO A 301 10.98 -19.91 -13.67
N GLY A 302 11.33 -18.63 -13.78
CA GLY A 302 11.91 -18.05 -15.00
C GLY A 302 10.95 -17.90 -16.18
N ARG A 303 9.64 -17.89 -15.93
CA ARG A 303 8.60 -17.78 -16.98
C ARG A 303 7.86 -16.45 -16.84
N ASP A 304 8.09 -15.53 -17.78
CA ASP A 304 7.34 -14.26 -17.88
C ASP A 304 6.04 -14.40 -18.66
N ASP A 305 5.73 -15.58 -19.21
CA ASP A 305 4.55 -15.82 -20.05
C ASP A 305 3.34 -16.39 -19.29
N VAL A 306 3.46 -16.60 -17.98
CA VAL A 306 2.38 -17.13 -17.13
C VAL A 306 1.36 -16.04 -16.81
N SER A 307 0.08 -16.33 -16.98
CA SER A 307 -1.02 -15.41 -16.65
C SER A 307 -2.27 -16.12 -16.13
N ILE A 308 -3.07 -15.38 -15.35
CA ILE A 308 -4.44 -15.74 -14.98
C ILE A 308 -5.37 -15.02 -15.95
N LYS A 309 -6.09 -15.77 -16.78
CA LYS A 309 -7.11 -15.21 -17.67
C LYS A 309 -8.39 -14.93 -16.90
N LEU A 310 -8.96 -13.77 -17.14
CA LEU A 310 -10.18 -13.27 -16.52
C LEU A 310 -11.22 -13.04 -17.62
N GLU A 311 -12.42 -13.52 -17.37
CA GLU A 311 -13.61 -13.34 -18.22
C GLU A 311 -14.72 -12.77 -17.33
N ARG A 312 -15.28 -11.63 -17.70
CA ARG A 312 -16.46 -11.07 -17.05
C ARG A 312 -17.67 -11.90 -17.45
N ARG A 313 -18.45 -12.32 -16.46
CA ARG A 313 -19.70 -13.06 -16.67
C ARG A 313 -20.87 -12.28 -16.10
N ILE A 314 -21.97 -12.25 -16.85
CA ILE A 314 -23.27 -11.79 -16.36
C ILE A 314 -23.94 -13.03 -15.77
N ILE A 315 -24.25 -12.99 -14.48
CA ILE A 315 -24.98 -14.07 -13.80
C ILE A 315 -26.45 -13.71 -13.87
N ASP A 316 -27.21 -14.44 -14.67
CA ASP A 316 -28.68 -14.31 -14.70
C ASP A 316 -29.29 -14.84 -13.40
N HIS A 317 -30.27 -14.11 -12.87
CA HIS A 317 -30.99 -14.44 -11.62
C HIS A 317 -32.09 -15.48 -11.83
#